data_AF-A0A315QR53-F1
#
_entry.id   AF-A0A315QR53-F1
#
_cell.length_a   1.000
_cell.length_b   1.000
_cell.length_c   1.000
_cell.angle_alpha   90.00
_cell.angle_beta   90.00
_cell.angle_gamma   90.00
#
_symmetry.space_group_name_H-M   'P 1'
#
loop_
_entity.id
_entity.type
_entity.pdbx_description
1 polymer ?
#
loop_
_entity_poly.entity_id
_entity_poly.type
_entity_poly.pdbx_seq_one_letter_code
_entity_poly.pdbx_strand_id
1 'polypeptide(L)' 'MYVKECPECNRRSYSANKKSWICPYCGENLDDVEAIRAKN' A
#
# COMPACT_ATOMS: atom_id res chain seq x y z
N MET A 1 -1.29 8.95 -7.56
CA MET A 1 -1.78 7.92 -6.61
C MET A 1 -0.76 6.80 -6.59
N TYR A 2 -0.39 6.34 -5.41
CA TYR A 2 0.45 5.14 -5.26
C TYR A 2 -0.47 3.96 -4.97
N VAL A 3 -0.01 2.76 -5.30
CA VAL A 3 -0.65 1.49 -4.96
C VAL A 3 0.37 0.58 -4.30
N LYS A 4 -0.02 -0.03 -3.18
CA LYS A 4 0.73 -1.12 -2.52
C LYS A 4 -0.17 -2.33 -2.44
N GLU A 5 0.38 -3.50 -2.75
CA GLU A 5 -0.29 -4.78 -2.54
C GLU A 5 0.14 -5.34 -1.19
N CYS A 6 -0.81 -5.57 -0.29
CA CYS A 6 -0.51 -6.09 1.03
C CYS A 6 -0.17 -7.59 0.92
N PRO A 7 0.99 -8.05 1.41
CA PRO A 7 1.36 -9.46 1.34
C PRO A 7 0.46 -10.37 2.21
N GLU A 8 -0.07 -9.84 3.31
CA GLU A 8 -0.92 -10.60 4.24
C GLU A 8 -2.32 -10.84 3.69
N CYS A 9 -3.01 -9.77 3.27
CA CYS A 9 -4.40 -9.88 2.80
C CYS A 9 -4.53 -9.95 1.28
N ASN A 10 -3.42 -9.85 0.53
CA ASN A 10 -3.36 -9.82 -0.94
C ASN A 10 -4.26 -8.73 -1.57
N ARG A 11 -4.62 -7.70 -0.79
CA ARG A 11 -5.44 -6.58 -1.27
C ARG A 11 -4.57 -5.41 -1.68
N ARG A 12 -5.01 -4.75 -2.75
CA ARG A 12 -4.44 -3.48 -3.20
C ARG A 12 -5.02 -2.34 -2.40
N SER A 13 -4.13 -1.59 -1.77
CA SER A 13 -4.44 -0.34 -1.12
C SER A 13 -3.88 0.79 -1.96
N TYR A 14 -4.55 1.95 -1.92
CA TYR A 14 -4.10 3.13 -2.64
C TYR A 14 -3.89 4.28 -1.66
N SER A 15 -2.81 5.03 -1.84
CA SER A 15 -2.49 6.17 -1.00
C SER A 15 -1.96 7.32 -1.86
N ALA A 16 -2.23 8.54 -1.42
CA ALA A 16 -1.64 9.73 -2.02
C ALA A 16 -0.16 9.87 -1.63
N ASN A 17 0.28 9.21 -0.55
CA ASN A 17 1.62 9.34 -0.01
C ASN A 17 2.32 7.98 0.06
N LYS A 18 3.66 7.99 -0.02
CA LYS A 18 4.48 6.77 -0.03
C LYS A 18 5.11 6.41 1.33
N LYS A 19 5.08 7.33 2.29
CA LYS A 19 5.66 7.18 3.64
C LYS A 19 4.60 6.71 4.64
N SER A 20 4.94 5.77 5.53
CA SER A 20 4.09 5.28 6.63
C SER A 20 2.74 4.79 6.13
N TRP A 21 2.78 3.64 5.47
CA TRP A 21 1.60 3.05 4.86
C TRP A 21 1.12 1.85 5.67
N ILE A 22 -0.01 2.00 6.36
CA ILE A 22 -0.69 0.87 7.00
C ILE A 22 -1.79 0.36 6.08
N CYS A 23 -1.87 -0.95 5.91
CA CYS A 23 -2.92 -1.60 5.14
C CYS A 23 -4.29 -1.29 5.78
N PRO A 24 -5.23 -0.66 5.05
CA PRO A 24 -6.54 -0.31 5.60
C PRO A 24 -7.46 -1.52 5.81
N TYR A 25 -7.06 -2.71 5.35
CA TYR A 25 -7.88 -3.92 5.41
C TYR A 25 -7.52 -4.81 6.60
N CYS A 26 -6.23 -5.05 6.84
CA CYS A 26 -5.75 -5.90 7.92
C CYS A 26 -4.99 -5.14 9.01
N GLY A 27 -4.70 -3.85 8.81
CA GLY A 27 -3.90 -3.07 9.76
C GLY A 27 -2.39 -3.35 9.70
N GLU A 28 -1.93 -4.15 8.72
CA GLU A 28 -0.51 -4.51 8.62
C GLU A 28 0.35 -3.34 8.13
N ASN A 29 1.58 -3.24 8.63
CA ASN A 29 2.51 -2.22 8.16
C ASN A 29 3.06 -2.57 6.77
N LEU A 30 2.86 -1.68 5.81
CA LEU A 30 3.33 -1.79 4.43
C LEU A 30 4.52 -0.87 4.17
N ASP A 31 5.22 -0.36 5.17
CA ASP A 31 6.35 0.54 4.98
C ASP A 31 7.47 -0.07 4.15
N ASP A 32 7.77 -1.35 4.38
CA ASP A 32 8.75 -2.12 3.61
C ASP A 32 8.24 -2.58 2.25
N VAL A 33 6.94 -2.47 1.98
CA VAL A 33 6.35 -2.85 0.69
C VAL A 33 6.56 -1.72 -0.32
N GLU A 34 7.11 -2.04 -1.49
CA GLU A 34 7.32 -1.05 -2.54
C GLU A 34 6.00 -0.46 -3.07
N ALA A 35 5.92 0.87 -3.08
CA ALA A 35 4.80 1.60 -3.65
C ALA A 35 4.95 1.74 -5.17
N ILE A 36 4.03 1.13 -5.92
CA ILE A 36 3.95 1.34 -7.37
C ILE A 36 3.22 2.65 -7.62
N ARG A 37 3.75 3.50 -8.50
CA ARG A 37 3.04 4.71 -8.94
C ARG A 37 1.93 4.29 -9.90
N ALA A 38 0.67 4.43 -9.50
CA ALA A 38 -0.45 4.20 -10.40
C ALA A 38 -0.35 5.24 -11.53
N LYS A 39 0.02 4.79 -12.73
CA LYS A 39 -0.04 5.60 -13.94
C LYS A 39 -1.52 5.75 -14.30
N ASN A 40 -1.91 7.00 -14.51
CA ASN A 40 -3.25 7.41 -14.92
C ASN A 40 -3.55 6.94 -16.34
#